data_AF-A0A936RSF7-F1
#
_entry.id   AF-A0A936RSF7-F1
#
_cell.length_a   1.000
_cell.length_b   1.000
_cell.length_c   1.000
_cell.angle_alpha   90.00
_cell.angle_beta   90.00
_cell.angle_gamma   90.00
#
_symmetry.space_group_name_H-M   'P 1'
#
loop_
_entity.id
_entity.type
_entity.pdbx_description
1 polymer ?
#
loop_
_entity_poly.entity_id
_entity_poly.type
_entity_poly.pdbx_seq_one_letter_code
_entity_poly.pdbx_strand_id
1 'polypeptide(L)'
;MADINFFSRLSNLWTGFVSLWIADVEKEHPEIAYENAIRGATERFIQLRNATAALIRRRDEIAARREKAQNELKQVSTELEAAIIQNDRELGAILLQKKKALDAELAELVTESEAAGAEADDAKSSLLTIQADINKLKVERDRMLAQFKSAKARMAIQEQMDGLSVDATVQALDKVRDHIKTTAAEARLGGELRNSDVDVRLQKLRASSGAVTAQSEFDQMVKARAAASQQAAAGKQL
;
A
#
# COMPACT_ATOMS: atom_id res chain seq x y z
N MET A 1 -28.64 6.97 38.29
CA MET A 1 -28.79 6.88 36.81
C MET A 1 -27.78 7.79 36.12
N ALA A 2 -26.48 7.55 36.30
CA ALA A 2 -25.41 8.33 35.65
C ALA A 2 -24.44 7.47 34.81
N ASP A 3 -24.57 6.15 34.84
CA ASP A 3 -23.50 5.23 34.39
C ASP A 3 -23.56 4.86 32.90
N ILE A 4 -24.69 5.10 32.23
CA ILE A 4 -24.89 4.75 30.80
C ILE A 4 -24.18 5.76 29.86
N ASN A 5 -23.82 6.94 30.36
CA ASN A 5 -23.24 8.01 29.55
C ASN A 5 -21.72 7.95 29.41
N PHE A 6 -20.99 7.30 30.33
CA PHE A 6 -19.53 7.21 30.22
C PHE A 6 -19.12 6.22 29.13
N PHE A 7 -19.78 5.05 29.09
CA PHE A 7 -19.46 3.99 28.12
C PHE A 7 -19.79 4.36 26.67
N SER A 8 -20.92 5.03 26.46
CA SER A 8 -21.31 5.55 25.14
C SER A 8 -20.38 6.65 24.66
N ARG A 9 -19.89 7.51 25.56
CA ARG A 9 -18.86 8.50 25.24
C ARG A 9 -17.53 7.82 24.90
N LEU A 10 -17.15 6.76 25.63
CA LEU A 10 -15.92 6.02 25.37
C LEU A 10 -15.97 5.23 24.05
N SER A 11 -17.11 4.59 23.73
CA SER A 11 -17.29 3.89 22.45
C SER A 11 -17.34 4.84 21.26
N ASN A 12 -17.96 6.01 21.43
CA ASN A 12 -18.03 7.05 20.39
C ASN A 12 -16.67 7.72 20.17
N LEU A 13 -15.86 7.90 21.22
CA LEU A 13 -14.48 8.36 21.11
C LEU A 13 -13.60 7.33 20.38
N TRP A 14 -13.83 6.03 20.61
CA TRP A 14 -13.08 4.96 19.95
C TRP A 14 -13.43 4.85 18.46
N THR A 15 -14.72 4.87 18.09
CA THR A 15 -15.16 4.85 16.68
C THR A 15 -14.76 6.13 15.94
N GLY A 16 -14.85 7.30 16.58
CA GLY A 16 -14.38 8.56 16.03
C GLY A 16 -12.88 8.55 15.74
N PHE A 17 -12.07 8.03 16.67
CA PHE A 17 -10.62 7.91 16.51
C PHE A 17 -10.22 6.96 15.39
N VAL A 18 -10.87 5.79 15.28
CA VAL A 18 -10.63 4.83 14.18
C VAL A 18 -10.96 5.48 12.83
N SER A 19 -12.04 6.27 12.76
CA SER A 19 -12.45 6.96 11.51
C SER A 19 -11.48 8.08 11.08
N LEU A 20 -10.96 8.86 12.04
CA LEU A 20 -10.00 9.94 11.78
C LEU A 20 -8.62 9.39 11.40
N TRP A 21 -8.20 8.27 11.99
CA TRP A 21 -6.88 7.70 11.73
C TRP A 21 -6.79 6.92 10.41
N ILE A 22 -7.90 6.29 9.97
CA ILE A 22 -8.02 5.73 8.61
C ILE A 22 -7.89 6.82 7.53
N ALA A 23 -8.25 8.05 7.85
CA ALA A 23 -8.20 9.16 6.91
C ALA A 23 -6.77 9.74 6.71
N ASP A 24 -5.87 9.60 7.69
CA ASP A 24 -4.58 10.33 7.73
C ASP A 24 -3.31 9.45 7.64
N VAL A 25 -3.41 8.11 7.54
CA VAL A 25 -2.20 7.27 7.39
C VAL A 25 -1.74 7.21 5.93
N GLU A 26 -0.66 7.94 5.72
CA GLU A 26 0.25 7.94 4.58
C GLU A 26 0.46 6.53 3.99
N LYS A 27 0.22 6.43 2.68
CA LYS A 27 0.00 5.19 1.92
C LYS A 27 1.23 4.27 1.78
N GLU A 28 2.35 4.54 2.44
CA GLU A 28 3.61 3.83 2.20
C GLU A 28 3.90 2.68 3.19
N HIS A 29 3.38 2.73 4.43
CA HIS A 29 3.68 1.72 5.46
C HIS A 29 2.48 1.32 6.34
N PRO A 30 1.49 0.59 5.79
CA PRO A 30 0.32 0.13 6.55
C PRO A 30 0.69 -0.79 7.73
N GLU A 31 1.81 -1.52 7.66
CA GLU A 31 2.31 -2.38 8.73
C GLU A 31 2.62 -1.61 10.02
N ILE A 32 3.36 -0.50 9.90
CA ILE A 32 3.77 0.34 11.04
C ILE A 32 2.54 0.95 11.73
N ALA A 33 1.57 1.36 10.92
CA ALA A 33 0.32 1.93 11.40
C ALA A 33 -0.43 0.94 12.31
N TYR A 34 -0.69 -0.29 11.83
CA TYR A 34 -1.36 -1.32 12.62
C TYR A 34 -0.53 -1.74 13.84
N GLU A 35 0.80 -1.85 13.73
CA GLU A 35 1.66 -2.19 14.86
C GLU A 35 1.59 -1.13 15.98
N ASN A 36 1.62 0.15 15.62
CA ASN A 36 1.49 1.24 16.59
C ASN A 36 0.10 1.23 17.27
N ALA A 37 -0.97 1.01 16.50
CA ALA A 37 -2.33 0.91 17.03
C ALA A 37 -2.47 -0.27 18.01
N ILE A 38 -1.95 -1.45 17.65
CA ILE A 38 -1.97 -2.65 18.51
C ILE A 38 -1.12 -2.43 19.77
N ARG A 39 0.07 -1.82 19.64
CA ARG A 39 0.94 -1.50 20.78
C ARG A 39 0.22 -0.57 21.76
N GLY A 40 -0.32 0.55 21.28
CA GLY A 40 -1.05 1.49 22.12
C GLY A 40 -2.30 0.88 22.77
N ALA A 41 -3.03 0.02 22.05
CA ALA A 41 -4.16 -0.72 22.63
C ALA A 41 -3.69 -1.71 23.72
N THR A 42 -2.56 -2.39 23.51
CA THR A 42 -1.97 -3.33 24.47
C THR A 42 -1.47 -2.63 25.73
N GLU A 43 -0.83 -1.47 25.61
CA GLU A 43 -0.39 -0.67 26.76
C GLU A 43 -1.59 -0.22 27.61
N ARG A 44 -2.66 0.27 26.97
CA ARG A 44 -3.90 0.63 27.68
C ARG A 44 -4.56 -0.58 28.34
N PHE A 45 -4.53 -1.75 27.70
CA PHE A 45 -5.02 -2.99 28.31
C PHE A 45 -4.24 -3.33 29.60
N ILE A 46 -2.91 -3.17 29.60
CA ILE A 46 -2.10 -3.41 30.80
C ILE A 46 -2.46 -2.42 31.91
N GLN A 47 -2.64 -1.14 31.59
CA GLN A 47 -3.06 -0.12 32.56
C GLN A 47 -4.43 -0.45 33.14
N LEU A 48 -5.41 -0.76 32.29
CA LEU A 48 -6.76 -1.13 32.74
C LEU A 48 -6.72 -2.39 33.60
N ARG A 49 -5.96 -3.42 33.22
CA ARG A 49 -5.79 -4.63 34.03
C ARG A 49 -5.30 -4.33 35.44
N ASN A 50 -4.33 -3.42 35.59
CA ASN A 50 -3.83 -3.04 36.91
C ASN A 50 -4.89 -2.27 37.72
N ALA A 51 -5.67 -1.39 37.09
CA ALA A 51 -6.78 -0.70 37.72
C ALA A 51 -7.92 -1.67 38.14
N THR A 52 -8.29 -2.60 37.26
CA THR A 52 -9.24 -3.69 37.57
C THR A 52 -8.77 -4.53 38.74
N ALA A 53 -7.48 -4.85 38.83
CA ALA A 53 -6.92 -5.58 39.97
C ALA A 53 -7.05 -4.80 41.30
N ALA A 54 -6.89 -3.47 41.26
CA ALA A 54 -7.11 -2.63 42.43
C ALA A 54 -8.58 -2.63 42.87
N LEU A 55 -9.53 -2.58 41.93
CA LEU A 55 -10.96 -2.67 42.22
C LEU A 55 -11.36 -4.04 42.80
N ILE A 56 -10.83 -5.14 42.25
CA ILE A 56 -11.05 -6.48 42.78
C ILE A 56 -10.51 -6.59 44.21
N ARG A 57 -9.31 -6.05 44.47
CA ARG A 57 -8.75 -6.04 45.83
C ARG A 57 -9.63 -5.25 46.79
N ARG A 58 -10.10 -4.07 46.39
CA ARG A 58 -11.03 -3.26 47.21
C ARG A 58 -12.30 -4.05 47.53
N ARG A 59 -12.91 -4.70 46.54
CA ARG A 59 -14.07 -5.57 46.73
C ARG A 59 -13.79 -6.68 47.76
N ASP A 60 -12.65 -7.36 47.64
CA ASP A 60 -12.28 -8.45 48.53
C ASP A 60 -12.00 -7.96 49.96
N GLU A 61 -11.36 -6.80 50.12
CA GLU A 61 -11.15 -6.15 51.41
C GLU A 61 -12.47 -5.77 52.10
N ILE A 62 -13.43 -5.19 51.36
CA ILE A 62 -14.76 -4.86 51.89
C ILE A 62 -15.51 -6.13 52.28
N ALA A 63 -15.46 -7.18 51.45
CA ALA A 63 -16.08 -8.46 51.75
C ALA A 63 -15.52 -9.08 53.04
N ALA A 64 -14.20 -9.02 53.25
CA ALA A 64 -13.55 -9.50 54.47
C ALA A 64 -13.95 -8.68 55.70
N ARG A 65 -14.03 -7.35 55.59
CA ARG A 65 -14.52 -6.49 56.69
C ARG A 65 -15.96 -6.81 57.05
N ARG A 66 -16.83 -6.97 56.04
CA ARG A 66 -18.23 -7.37 56.24
C ARG A 66 -18.33 -8.71 56.95
N GLU A 67 -17.57 -9.72 56.52
CA GLU A 67 -17.55 -11.04 57.15
C GLU A 67 -17.09 -10.95 58.62
N LYS A 68 -16.05 -10.16 58.90
CA LYS A 68 -15.58 -9.92 60.26
C LYS A 68 -16.67 -9.29 61.13
N ALA A 69 -17.31 -8.22 60.66
CA ALA A 69 -18.38 -7.54 61.38
C ALA A 69 -19.59 -8.47 61.59
N GLN A 70 -19.94 -9.33 60.62
CA GLN A 70 -20.99 -10.34 60.76
C GLN A 70 -20.67 -11.37 61.85
N ASN A 71 -19.43 -11.85 61.89
CA ASN A 71 -19.02 -12.82 62.90
C ASN A 71 -18.98 -12.19 64.29
N GLU A 72 -18.51 -10.94 64.40
CA GLU A 72 -18.50 -10.20 65.66
C GLU A 72 -19.92 -9.90 66.14
N LEU A 73 -20.84 -9.56 65.24
CA LEU A 73 -22.27 -9.35 65.57
C LEU A 73 -22.91 -10.64 66.12
N LYS A 74 -22.63 -11.79 65.50
CA LYS A 74 -23.10 -13.10 65.98
C LYS A 74 -22.60 -13.37 67.39
N GLN A 75 -21.32 -13.16 67.64
CA GLN A 75 -20.72 -13.36 68.96
C GLN A 75 -21.35 -12.43 70.01
N VAL A 76 -21.43 -11.13 69.73
CA VAL A 76 -22.02 -10.12 70.64
C VAL A 76 -23.49 -10.41 70.90
N SER A 77 -24.23 -10.94 69.92
CA SER A 77 -25.62 -11.33 70.10
C SER A 77 -25.76 -12.49 71.09
N THR A 78 -24.92 -13.53 70.96
CA THR A 78 -24.89 -14.65 71.92
C THR A 78 -24.49 -14.19 73.33
N GLU A 79 -23.48 -13.33 73.44
CA GLU A 79 -23.05 -12.76 74.73
C GLU A 79 -24.16 -11.93 75.38
N LEU A 80 -24.90 -11.15 74.58
CA LEU A 80 -26.03 -10.35 75.06
C LEU A 80 -27.16 -11.23 75.59
N GLU A 81 -27.49 -12.32 74.88
CA GLU A 81 -28.47 -13.31 75.35
C GLU A 81 -28.05 -13.92 76.70
N ALA A 82 -26.78 -14.27 76.85
CA ALA A 82 -26.25 -14.79 78.10
C ALA A 82 -26.33 -13.77 79.25
N ALA A 83 -26.02 -12.50 78.99
CA ALA A 83 -26.13 -11.41 79.97
C ALA A 83 -27.59 -11.19 80.40
N ILE A 84 -28.56 -11.31 79.47
CA ILE A 84 -29.99 -11.24 79.77
C ILE A 84 -30.42 -12.38 80.69
N ILE A 85 -30.01 -13.63 80.40
CA ILE A 85 -30.32 -14.80 81.23
C ILE A 85 -29.77 -14.64 82.65
N GLN A 86 -28.56 -14.09 82.78
CA GLN A 86 -27.90 -13.84 84.06
C GLN A 86 -28.44 -12.58 84.77
N ASN A 87 -29.33 -11.82 84.14
CA ASN A 87 -29.87 -10.55 84.63
C ASN A 87 -28.78 -9.49 84.91
N ASP A 88 -27.65 -9.56 84.18
CA ASP A 88 -26.58 -8.58 84.24
C ASP A 88 -26.92 -7.38 83.34
N ARG A 89 -27.56 -6.38 83.95
CA ARG A 89 -28.06 -5.20 83.24
C ARG A 89 -26.95 -4.28 82.72
N GLU A 90 -25.82 -4.22 83.41
CA GLU A 90 -24.72 -3.34 83.02
C GLU A 90 -24.03 -3.90 81.78
N LEU A 91 -23.65 -5.18 81.82
CA LEU A 91 -23.06 -5.86 80.68
C LEU A 91 -24.03 -5.91 79.49
N GLY A 92 -25.31 -6.20 79.75
CA GLY A 92 -26.35 -6.22 78.72
C GLY A 92 -26.51 -4.87 78.00
N ALA A 93 -26.42 -3.75 78.72
CA ALA A 93 -26.51 -2.42 78.12
C ALA A 93 -25.32 -2.13 77.18
N ILE A 94 -24.10 -2.50 77.58
CA ILE A 94 -22.88 -2.32 76.78
C ILE A 94 -22.93 -3.19 75.53
N LEU A 95 -23.27 -4.47 75.67
CA LEU A 95 -23.38 -5.41 74.55
C LEU A 95 -24.48 -4.99 73.56
N LEU A 96 -25.61 -4.48 74.05
CA LEU A 96 -26.66 -3.93 73.19
C LEU A 96 -26.19 -2.72 72.39
N GLN A 97 -25.42 -1.81 73.00
CA GLN A 97 -24.84 -0.67 72.30
C GLN A 97 -23.83 -1.14 71.23
N LYS A 98 -22.97 -2.11 71.55
CA LYS A 98 -22.03 -2.70 70.60
C LYS A 98 -22.75 -3.38 69.43
N LYS A 99 -23.83 -4.12 69.71
CA LYS A 99 -24.68 -4.75 68.69
C LYS A 99 -25.24 -3.71 67.72
N LYS A 100 -25.83 -2.62 68.23
CA LYS A 100 -26.37 -1.54 67.39
C LYS A 100 -25.32 -0.89 66.50
N ALA A 101 -24.10 -0.70 67.02
CA ALA A 101 -23.00 -0.16 66.24
C ALA A 101 -22.59 -1.12 65.10
N LEU A 102 -22.46 -2.42 65.40
CA LEU A 102 -22.15 -3.45 64.40
C LEU A 102 -23.26 -3.61 63.35
N ASP A 103 -24.54 -3.51 63.75
CA ASP A 103 -25.69 -3.54 62.83
C ASP A 103 -25.62 -2.36 61.84
N ALA A 104 -25.29 -1.15 62.32
CA ALA A 104 -25.11 0.03 61.48
C ALA A 104 -23.90 -0.11 60.53
N GLU A 105 -22.75 -0.55 61.05
CA GLU A 105 -21.55 -0.80 60.25
C GLU A 105 -21.82 -1.85 59.17
N LEU A 106 -22.56 -2.91 59.48
CA LEU A 106 -22.94 -3.92 58.50
C LEU A 106 -23.85 -3.41 57.40
N ALA A 107 -24.81 -2.55 57.73
CA ALA A 107 -25.67 -1.93 56.72
C ALA A 107 -24.84 -1.07 55.73
N GLU A 108 -23.85 -0.34 56.23
CA GLU A 108 -22.91 0.42 55.39
C GLU A 108 -22.04 -0.52 54.54
N LEU A 109 -21.41 -1.53 55.14
CA LEU A 109 -20.54 -2.49 54.45
C LEU A 109 -21.27 -3.34 53.40
N VAL A 110 -22.56 -3.63 53.60
CA VAL A 110 -23.39 -4.30 52.59
C VAL A 110 -23.54 -3.39 51.37
N THR A 111 -23.92 -2.13 51.59
CA THR A 111 -24.09 -1.14 50.50
C THR A 111 -22.76 -0.92 49.76
N GLU A 112 -21.65 -0.78 50.50
CA GLU A 112 -20.33 -0.60 49.90
C GLU A 112 -19.87 -1.84 49.13
N SER A 113 -20.16 -3.05 49.64
CA SER A 113 -19.82 -4.30 48.97
C SER A 113 -20.57 -4.47 47.66
N GLU A 114 -21.83 -4.05 47.58
CA GLU A 114 -22.61 -4.10 46.34
C GLU A 114 -22.02 -3.14 45.29
N ALA A 115 -21.71 -1.90 45.69
CA ALA A 115 -21.07 -0.93 44.81
C ALA A 115 -19.70 -1.41 44.32
N ALA A 116 -18.84 -1.88 45.23
CA ALA A 116 -17.51 -2.40 44.87
C ALA A 116 -17.60 -3.67 44.01
N GLY A 117 -18.64 -4.49 44.19
CA GLY A 117 -18.92 -5.64 43.34
C GLY A 117 -19.24 -5.23 41.91
N ALA A 118 -20.18 -4.29 41.74
CA ALA A 118 -20.55 -3.76 40.43
C ALA A 118 -19.37 -3.10 39.71
N GLU A 119 -18.59 -2.26 40.40
CA GLU A 119 -17.40 -1.61 39.84
C GLU A 119 -16.36 -2.64 39.34
N ALA A 120 -16.13 -3.71 40.10
CA ALA A 120 -15.19 -4.76 39.73
C ALA A 120 -15.67 -5.57 38.52
N ASP A 121 -16.96 -5.89 38.46
CA ASP A 121 -17.57 -6.63 37.35
C ASP A 121 -17.58 -5.80 36.05
N ASP A 122 -17.90 -4.51 36.15
CA ASP A 122 -17.84 -3.57 35.01
C ASP A 122 -16.40 -3.38 34.50
N ALA A 123 -15.43 -3.28 35.40
CA ALA A 123 -14.03 -3.20 35.02
C ALA A 123 -13.55 -4.49 34.34
N LYS A 124 -14.02 -5.65 34.80
CA LYS A 124 -13.71 -6.96 34.19
C LYS A 124 -14.34 -7.10 32.81
N SER A 125 -15.60 -6.69 32.64
CA SER A 125 -16.29 -6.76 31.34
C SER A 125 -15.60 -5.85 30.31
N SER A 126 -15.24 -4.63 30.72
CA SER A 126 -14.48 -3.68 29.90
C SER A 126 -13.15 -4.26 29.43
N LEU A 127 -12.43 -4.94 30.34
CA LEU A 127 -11.16 -5.58 30.03
C LEU A 127 -11.30 -6.70 28.99
N LEU A 128 -12.37 -7.51 29.07
CA LEU A 128 -12.67 -8.54 28.08
C LEU A 128 -13.01 -7.94 26.71
N THR A 129 -13.78 -6.86 26.67
CA THR A 129 -14.10 -6.15 25.42
C THR A 129 -12.83 -5.62 24.76
N ILE A 130 -11.95 -4.94 25.51
CA ILE A 130 -10.68 -4.44 24.96
C ILE A 130 -9.80 -5.59 24.47
N GLN A 131 -9.74 -6.70 25.19
CA GLN A 131 -9.00 -7.88 24.73
C GLN A 131 -9.54 -8.42 23.41
N ALA A 132 -10.87 -8.49 23.26
CA ALA A 132 -11.50 -8.90 22.02
C ALA A 132 -11.19 -7.93 20.87
N ASP A 133 -11.20 -6.63 21.12
CA ASP A 133 -10.90 -5.62 20.10
C ASP A 133 -9.42 -5.61 19.69
N ILE A 134 -8.49 -5.84 20.63
CA ILE A 134 -7.08 -6.06 20.31
C ILE A 134 -6.91 -7.27 19.39
N ASN A 135 -7.63 -8.37 19.65
CA ASN A 135 -7.57 -9.56 18.82
C ASN A 135 -8.16 -9.31 17.43
N LYS A 136 -9.27 -8.57 17.32
CA LYS A 136 -9.83 -8.15 16.03
C LYS A 136 -8.83 -7.31 15.23
N LEU A 137 -8.18 -6.33 15.88
CA LEU A 137 -7.16 -5.50 15.23
C LEU A 137 -5.97 -6.31 14.71
N LYS A 138 -5.54 -7.34 15.44
CA LYS A 138 -4.48 -8.25 14.98
C LYS A 138 -4.90 -9.03 13.74
N VAL A 139 -6.10 -9.60 13.75
CA VAL A 139 -6.65 -10.34 12.59
C VAL A 139 -6.83 -9.42 11.38
N GLU A 140 -7.34 -8.21 11.61
CA GLU A 140 -7.53 -7.21 10.57
C GLU A 140 -6.19 -6.79 9.94
N ARG A 141 -5.18 -6.49 10.77
CA ARG A 141 -3.82 -6.23 10.31
C ARG A 141 -3.32 -7.35 9.40
N ASP A 142 -3.41 -8.60 9.85
CA ASP A 142 -2.87 -9.74 9.10
C ASP A 142 -3.55 -9.87 7.72
N ARG A 143 -4.88 -9.69 7.70
CA ARG A 143 -5.67 -9.68 6.47
C ARG A 143 -5.27 -8.53 5.55
N MET A 144 -5.17 -7.30 6.07
CA MET A 144 -4.85 -6.11 5.28
C MET A 144 -3.42 -6.15 4.75
N LEU A 145 -2.46 -6.63 5.56
CA LEU A 145 -1.07 -6.78 5.13
C LEU A 145 -0.93 -7.84 4.01
N ALA A 146 -1.68 -8.94 4.09
CA ALA A 146 -1.73 -9.93 3.02
C ALA A 146 -2.34 -9.36 1.72
N GLN A 147 -3.40 -8.56 1.83
CA GLN A 147 -3.99 -7.86 0.68
C GLN A 147 -3.03 -6.83 0.09
N PHE A 148 -2.34 -6.05 0.92
CA PHE A 148 -1.34 -5.08 0.49
C PHE A 148 -0.17 -5.76 -0.25
N LYS A 149 0.37 -6.86 0.29
CA LYS A 149 1.42 -7.66 -0.39
C LYS A 149 0.94 -8.20 -1.74
N SER A 150 -0.31 -8.68 -1.79
CA SER A 150 -0.92 -9.17 -3.05
C SER A 150 -1.09 -8.06 -4.09
N ALA A 151 -1.55 -6.88 -3.66
CA ALA A 151 -1.67 -5.71 -4.53
C ALA A 151 -0.30 -5.25 -5.04
N LYS A 152 0.71 -5.20 -4.17
CA LYS A 152 2.09 -4.86 -4.55
C LYS A 152 2.67 -5.83 -5.57
N ALA A 153 2.42 -7.13 -5.42
CA ALA A 153 2.83 -8.14 -6.39
C ALA A 153 2.16 -7.95 -7.76
N ARG A 154 0.85 -7.64 -7.79
CA ARG A 154 0.12 -7.34 -9.04
C ARG A 154 0.66 -6.10 -9.74
N MET A 155 0.95 -5.04 -8.98
CA MET A 155 1.57 -3.82 -9.52
C MET A 155 2.94 -4.10 -10.12
N ALA A 156 3.79 -4.87 -9.43
CA ALA A 156 5.10 -5.24 -9.96
C ALA A 156 5.01 -6.08 -11.25
N ILE A 157 4.03 -6.99 -11.35
CA ILE A 157 3.76 -7.74 -12.59
C ILE A 157 3.33 -6.79 -13.70
N GLN A 158 2.40 -5.85 -13.43
CA GLN A 158 1.95 -4.88 -14.42
C GLN A 158 3.11 -4.00 -14.91
N GLU A 159 3.94 -3.48 -14.01
CA GLU A 159 5.11 -2.67 -14.35
C GLU A 159 6.12 -3.45 -15.21
N GLN A 160 6.34 -4.73 -14.91
CA GLN A 160 7.14 -5.61 -15.75
C GLN A 160 6.49 -5.86 -17.11
N MET A 161 5.17 -6.05 -17.18
CA MET A 161 4.44 -6.22 -18.44
C MET A 161 4.44 -4.96 -19.31
N ASP A 162 4.30 -3.79 -18.70
CA ASP A 162 4.39 -2.49 -19.38
C ASP A 162 5.82 -2.25 -19.91
N GLY A 163 6.84 -2.63 -19.12
CA GLY A 163 8.24 -2.65 -19.54
C GLY A 163 8.57 -3.69 -20.62
N LEU A 164 7.78 -4.76 -20.73
CA LEU A 164 7.87 -5.80 -21.77
C LEU A 164 6.94 -5.52 -22.96
N SER A 165 6.23 -4.39 -22.99
CA SER A 165 5.20 -4.14 -24.00
C SER A 165 5.76 -4.25 -25.42
N VAL A 166 4.99 -4.96 -26.24
CA VAL A 166 5.31 -5.37 -27.61
C VAL A 166 5.60 -4.17 -28.53
N ASP A 167 5.13 -2.96 -28.20
CA ASP A 167 5.31 -1.76 -29.02
C ASP A 167 6.77 -1.30 -29.15
N ALA A 168 7.57 -1.35 -28.07
CA ALA A 168 8.99 -1.02 -28.15
C ALA A 168 9.77 -2.04 -28.99
N THR A 169 9.38 -3.31 -28.89
CA THR A 169 10.02 -4.41 -29.62
C THR A 169 9.57 -4.44 -31.09
N VAL A 170 8.32 -4.12 -31.40
CA VAL A 170 7.78 -4.03 -32.76
C VAL A 170 8.31 -2.80 -33.49
N GLN A 171 8.38 -1.62 -32.85
CA GLN A 171 9.03 -0.44 -33.45
C GLN A 171 10.52 -0.67 -33.73
N ALA A 172 11.23 -1.41 -32.88
CA ALA A 172 12.62 -1.78 -33.14
C ALA A 172 12.75 -2.71 -34.35
N LEU A 173 11.83 -3.67 -34.51
CA LEU A 173 11.82 -4.59 -35.66
C LEU A 173 11.46 -3.89 -36.99
N ASP A 174 10.55 -2.92 -37.00
CA ASP A 174 10.23 -2.16 -38.21
C ASP A 174 11.42 -1.33 -38.71
N LYS A 175 12.18 -0.71 -37.80
CA LYS A 175 13.42 0.01 -38.16
C LYS A 175 14.48 -0.91 -38.78
N VAL A 176 14.62 -2.13 -38.27
CA VAL A 176 15.51 -3.16 -38.87
C VAL A 176 15.01 -3.57 -40.25
N ARG A 177 13.68 -3.71 -40.43
CA ARG A 177 13.06 -4.09 -41.70
C ARG A 177 13.27 -3.03 -42.77
N ASP A 178 13.14 -1.75 -42.42
CA ASP A 178 13.40 -0.64 -43.33
C ASP A 178 14.89 -0.52 -43.67
N HIS A 179 15.79 -0.74 -42.71
CA HIS A 179 17.22 -0.77 -42.98
C HIS A 179 17.59 -1.92 -43.95
N ILE A 180 17.06 -3.12 -43.75
CA ILE A 180 17.30 -4.26 -44.67
C ILE A 180 16.79 -3.94 -46.08
N LYS A 181 15.60 -3.32 -46.22
CA LYS A 181 15.07 -2.91 -47.53
C LYS A 181 15.97 -1.87 -48.20
N THR A 182 16.42 -0.86 -47.46
CA THR A 182 17.33 0.18 -47.97
C THR A 182 18.66 -0.43 -48.40
N THR A 183 19.30 -1.25 -47.56
CA THR A 183 20.58 -1.91 -47.89
C THR A 183 20.44 -2.87 -49.07
N ALA A 184 19.32 -3.60 -49.19
CA ALA A 184 19.04 -4.44 -50.36
C ALA A 184 18.82 -3.61 -51.64
N ALA A 185 18.15 -2.46 -51.53
CA ALA A 185 17.98 -1.53 -52.63
C ALA A 185 19.33 -0.92 -53.05
N GLU A 186 20.17 -0.51 -52.11
CA GLU A 186 21.54 -0.02 -52.37
C GLU A 186 22.42 -1.09 -53.04
N ALA A 187 22.32 -2.35 -52.60
CA ALA A 187 23.04 -3.46 -53.24
C ALA A 187 22.57 -3.71 -54.68
N ARG A 188 21.26 -3.63 -54.94
CA ARG A 188 20.70 -3.72 -56.30
C ARG A 188 21.12 -2.52 -57.16
N LEU A 189 21.06 -1.31 -56.61
CA LEU A 189 21.50 -0.08 -57.26
C LEU A 189 23.00 -0.12 -57.58
N GLY A 190 23.83 -0.65 -56.68
CA GLY A 190 25.26 -0.87 -56.91
C GLY A 190 25.53 -1.91 -58.01
N GLY A 191 24.70 -2.94 -58.11
CA GLY A 191 24.73 -3.90 -59.22
C GLY A 191 24.36 -3.26 -60.56
N GLU A 192 23.30 -2.44 -60.60
CA GLU A 192 22.85 -1.73 -61.79
C GLU A 192 23.83 -0.61 -62.21
N LEU A 193 24.36 0.15 -61.25
CA LEU A 193 25.35 1.20 -61.49
C LEU A 193 26.65 0.62 -62.06
N ARG A 194 27.13 -0.51 -61.54
CA ARG A 194 28.31 -1.19 -62.07
C ARG A 194 28.12 -1.66 -63.52
N ASN A 195 26.90 -2.05 -63.89
CA ASN A 195 26.57 -2.33 -65.29
C ASN A 195 26.49 -1.04 -66.12
N SER A 196 25.94 0.05 -65.58
CA SER A 196 25.77 1.30 -66.34
C SER A 196 27.07 2.10 -66.59
N ASP A 197 28.05 2.07 -65.67
CA ASP A 197 29.26 2.89 -65.79
C ASP A 197 30.28 2.29 -66.78
N VAL A 198 30.38 0.96 -66.86
CA VAL A 198 31.32 0.27 -67.77
C VAL A 198 30.86 0.42 -69.22
N ASP A 199 29.57 0.19 -69.49
CA ASP A 199 29.03 0.23 -70.86
C ASP A 199 28.92 1.67 -71.40
N VAL A 200 28.53 2.64 -70.58
CA VAL A 200 28.45 4.06 -70.99
C VAL A 200 29.83 4.66 -71.26
N ARG A 201 30.86 4.29 -70.47
CA ARG A 201 32.24 4.71 -70.73
C ARG A 201 32.80 4.09 -72.01
N LEU A 202 32.49 2.82 -72.28
CA LEU A 202 32.92 2.13 -73.50
C LEU A 202 32.25 2.72 -74.76
N GLN A 203 30.99 3.16 -74.65
CA GLN A 203 30.26 3.81 -75.74
C GLN A 203 30.77 5.24 -76.01
N LYS A 204 31.08 6.02 -74.96
CA LYS A 204 31.71 7.35 -75.09
C LYS A 204 33.11 7.28 -75.73
N LEU A 205 33.92 6.26 -75.40
CA LEU A 205 35.24 6.06 -76.00
C LEU A 205 35.16 5.75 -77.51
N ARG A 206 34.14 5.00 -77.92
CA ARG A 206 33.86 4.71 -79.34
C ARG A 206 33.34 5.93 -80.09
N ALA A 207 32.51 6.76 -79.45
CA ALA A 207 31.99 8.00 -80.04
C ALA A 207 33.07 9.10 -80.18
N SER A 208 34.07 9.14 -79.30
CA SER A 208 35.13 10.16 -79.32
C SER A 208 36.26 9.91 -80.33
N SER A 209 36.25 8.77 -81.04
CA SER A 209 37.43 8.33 -81.83
C SER A 209 37.12 8.01 -83.31
N GLY A 210 35.96 8.40 -83.85
CA GLY A 210 35.46 7.81 -85.11
C GLY A 210 34.81 8.74 -86.15
N ALA A 211 35.07 10.05 -86.18
CA ALA A 211 34.36 10.92 -87.12
C ALA A 211 35.07 12.23 -87.55
N VAL A 212 36.31 12.19 -88.04
CA VAL A 212 36.86 13.31 -88.87
C VAL A 212 37.91 12.78 -89.86
N THR A 213 37.51 12.18 -90.99
CA THR A 213 38.40 12.06 -92.19
C THR A 213 37.75 11.61 -93.50
N ALA A 214 36.42 11.47 -93.62
CA ALA A 214 35.82 10.98 -94.87
C ALA A 214 35.22 12.08 -95.78
N GLN A 215 34.83 13.24 -95.22
CA GLN A 215 34.20 14.32 -96.00
C GLN A 215 35.19 15.36 -96.54
N SER A 216 36.33 15.59 -95.88
CA SER A 216 37.31 16.58 -96.35
C SER A 216 38.16 16.09 -97.54
N GLU A 217 38.27 14.78 -97.76
CA GLU A 217 39.04 14.20 -98.87
C GLU A 217 38.22 14.08 -100.18
N PHE A 218 36.90 13.89 -100.07
CA PHE A 218 36.01 13.79 -101.24
C PHE A 218 35.81 15.13 -101.96
N ASP A 219 35.62 16.22 -101.21
CA ASP A 219 35.40 17.56 -101.78
C ASP A 219 36.64 18.12 -102.51
N GLN A 220 37.84 17.69 -102.12
CA GLN A 220 39.08 18.09 -102.79
C GLN A 220 39.24 17.41 -104.15
N MET A 221 38.81 16.15 -104.29
CA MET A 221 38.86 15.42 -105.57
C MET A 221 37.83 15.92 -106.58
N VAL A 222 36.66 16.37 -106.14
CA VAL A 222 35.62 16.93 -107.03
C VAL A 222 36.06 18.27 -107.63
N LYS A 223 36.67 19.16 -106.84
CA LYS A 223 37.18 20.46 -107.32
C LYS A 223 38.34 20.31 -108.31
N ALA A 224 39.24 19.36 -108.10
CA ALA A 224 40.37 19.12 -109.01
C ALA A 224 39.94 18.61 -110.40
N ARG A 225 38.83 17.85 -110.49
CA ARG A 225 38.30 17.35 -111.77
C ARG A 225 37.57 18.40 -112.60
N ALA A 226 36.91 19.36 -111.96
CA ALA A 226 36.14 20.41 -112.65
C ALA A 226 37.05 21.48 -113.30
N ALA A 227 38.24 21.74 -112.75
CA ALA A 227 39.20 22.69 -113.32
C ALA A 227 39.91 22.16 -114.58
N ALA A 228 40.11 20.84 -114.68
CA ALA A 228 40.80 20.22 -115.81
C ALA A 228 39.94 20.12 -117.09
N SER A 229 38.61 20.15 -116.98
CA SER A 229 37.69 20.01 -118.12
C SER A 229 37.32 21.33 -118.81
N GLN A 230 37.55 22.49 -118.17
CA GLN A 230 37.23 23.81 -118.74
C GLN A 230 38.38 24.42 -119.57
N GLN A 231 39.64 23.99 -119.40
CA GLN A 231 40.76 24.46 -120.24
C GLN A 231 40.86 23.77 -121.61
N ALA A 232 40.14 22.66 -121.83
CA ALA A 232 40.18 21.94 -123.11
C ALA A 232 39.16 22.45 -124.17
N ALA A 233 38.25 23.37 -123.82
CA ALA A 233 37.11 23.73 -124.69
C ALA A 233 37.10 25.18 -125.24
N ALA A 234 38.01 26.07 -124.84
CA ALA A 234 37.93 27.51 -125.17
C ALA A 234 39.03 28.08 -126.10
N GLY A 235 39.92 27.25 -126.66
CA GLY A 235 41.03 27.73 -127.53
C GLY A 235 40.87 27.45 -129.03
N LYS A 236 39.77 26.83 -129.48
CA LYS A 236 39.59 26.39 -130.88
C LYS A 236 38.44 27.16 -131.54
N GLN A 237 38.56 28.49 -131.65
CA GLN A 237 37.80 29.36 -132.56
C GLN A 237 38.36 30.79 -132.47
N LEU A 238 39.36 31.07 -133.31
CA LEU A 238 39.63 32.32 -134.06
C LEU A 238 41.00 32.20 -134.74
#